data_AF-A0A9P4YS61-F1
#
_entry.id   AF-A0A9P4YS61-F1
#
_cell.length_a   1.000
_cell.length_b   1.000
_cell.length_c   1.000
_cell.angle_alpha   90.00
_cell.angle_beta   90.00
_cell.angle_gamma   90.00
#
_symmetry.space_group_name_H-M   'P 1'
#
loop_
_entity.id
_entity.type
_entity.pdbx_description
1 polymer ?
#
loop_
_entity_poly.entity_id
_entity_poly.type
_entity_poly.pdbx_seq_one_letter_code
_entity_poly.pdbx_strand_id
1 'polypeptide(L)'
;MRYLFALFALLTVANAQFGNLFDQMFGQGEESGQQQGRRAANNPSDAAQYRQRYEQSSCDKYLCPDTLACVHFPHHCPCAWDSHEDKYELSEGRKLCVSKGGFKPDEAARKIELARKGLL
;
A
#
# COMPACT_ATOMS: atom_id res chain seq x y z
N MET A 1 -24.92 58.14 -28.07
CA MET A 1 -24.20 57.18 -28.93
C MET A 1 -22.71 57.00 -28.60
N ARG A 2 -21.94 58.02 -28.22
CA ARG A 2 -20.52 57.86 -27.82
C ARG A 2 -20.29 56.94 -26.61
N TYR A 3 -21.13 57.02 -25.58
CA TYR A 3 -21.02 56.19 -24.38
C TYR A 3 -21.37 54.71 -24.61
N LEU A 4 -22.25 54.43 -25.57
CA LEU A 4 -22.60 53.06 -25.96
C LEU A 4 -21.45 52.35 -26.66
N PHE A 5 -20.70 53.06 -27.51
CA PHE A 5 -19.49 52.54 -28.14
C PHE A 5 -18.38 52.25 -27.11
N ALA A 6 -18.22 53.10 -26.10
CA ALA A 6 -17.26 52.87 -25.02
C ALA A 6 -17.62 51.63 -24.18
N LEU A 7 -18.91 51.42 -23.91
CA LEU A 7 -19.38 50.25 -23.18
C LEU A 7 -19.19 48.95 -23.97
N PHE A 8 -19.39 48.99 -25.29
CA PHE A 8 -19.23 47.84 -26.17
C PHE A 8 -17.75 47.43 -26.33
N ALA A 9 -16.82 48.39 -26.29
CA ALA A 9 -15.38 48.15 -26.35
C ALA A 9 -14.82 47.46 -25.08
N LEU A 10 -15.47 47.63 -23.93
CA LEU A 10 -15.08 46.97 -22.67
C LEU A 10 -15.51 45.50 -22.60
N LEU A 11 -16.47 45.08 -23.43
CA LEU A 11 -16.98 43.70 -23.44
C LEU A 11 -16.18 42.75 -24.34
N THR A 12 -15.30 43.26 -25.20
CA THR A 12 -14.54 42.44 -26.16
C THR A 12 -13.20 41.91 -25.63
N VAL A 13 -12.79 42.30 -24.41
CA VAL A 13 -11.51 41.91 -23.80
C VAL A 13 -11.58 40.61 -22.98
N ALA A 14 -12.74 39.99 -22.82
CA ALA A 14 -12.89 38.71 -22.12
C ALA A 14 -12.71 37.50 -23.06
N ASN A 15 -11.56 37.39 -23.72
CA ASN A 15 -11.15 36.14 -24.38
C ASN A 15 -10.34 35.32 -23.38
N ALA A 16 -10.97 34.35 -22.73
CA ALA A 16 -10.26 33.41 -21.88
C ALA A 16 -9.56 32.36 -22.77
N GLN A 17 -8.28 32.55 -23.06
CA GLN A 17 -7.44 31.61 -23.82
C GLN A 17 -7.13 30.36 -22.97
N PHE A 18 -8.15 29.56 -22.68
CA PHE A 18 -7.97 28.25 -22.02
C PHE A 18 -7.52 27.14 -22.97
N GLY A 19 -7.42 27.41 -24.27
CA GLY A 19 -7.08 26.39 -25.28
C GLY A 19 -5.68 25.81 -25.17
N ASN A 20 -4.71 26.55 -24.62
CA ASN A 20 -3.30 26.11 -24.50
C ASN A 20 -2.85 25.81 -23.06
N LEU A 21 -3.70 26.09 -22.06
CA LEU A 21 -3.37 25.83 -20.65
C LEU A 21 -3.41 24.33 -20.34
N PHE A 22 -4.38 23.60 -20.92
CA PHE A 22 -4.48 22.15 -20.75
C PHE A 22 -3.30 21.44 -21.42
N ASP A 23 -2.93 21.78 -22.66
CA ASP A 23 -1.75 21.16 -23.30
C ASP A 23 -0.44 21.45 -22.55
N GLN A 24 -0.28 22.65 -21.96
CA GLN A 24 0.91 22.95 -21.16
C GLN A 24 0.90 22.26 -19.78
N MET A 25 -0.26 22.04 -19.17
CA MET A 25 -0.34 21.42 -17.85
C MET A 25 -0.28 19.88 -17.92
N PHE A 26 -0.69 19.28 -19.05
CA PHE A 26 -0.71 17.83 -19.25
C PHE A 26 0.35 17.30 -20.23
N GLY A 27 0.98 18.18 -21.04
CA GLY A 27 1.93 17.81 -22.08
C GLY A 27 3.41 17.96 -21.74
N GLN A 28 3.78 18.57 -20.60
CA GLN A 28 5.16 18.66 -20.12
C GLN A 28 5.31 17.90 -18.80
N GLY A 29 5.50 16.59 -18.94
CA GLY A 29 6.31 15.86 -17.98
C GLY A 29 7.76 16.35 -18.07
N GLU A 30 8.40 16.44 -16.91
CA GLU A 30 9.83 16.65 -16.68
C GLU A 30 10.28 18.11 -16.45
N GLU A 31 10.72 18.33 -15.20
CA GLU A 31 11.53 19.43 -14.66
C GLU A 31 10.91 20.84 -14.50
N SER A 32 10.25 21.05 -13.35
CA SER A 32 10.69 21.97 -12.27
C SER A 32 9.49 22.49 -11.45
N GLY A 33 9.31 21.89 -10.27
CA GLY A 33 8.28 22.24 -9.30
C GLY A 33 8.58 21.58 -7.96
N GLN A 34 9.72 21.94 -7.36
CA GLN A 34 10.05 21.50 -6.01
C GLN A 34 9.10 22.13 -4.98
N GLN A 35 8.60 21.26 -4.10
CA GLN A 35 8.14 21.56 -2.74
C GLN A 35 6.78 22.30 -2.57
N GLN A 36 5.69 21.67 -3.01
CA GLN A 36 4.46 21.68 -2.21
C GLN A 36 4.23 20.26 -1.67
N GLY A 37 3.97 20.18 -0.36
CA GLY A 37 4.16 18.97 0.43
C GLY A 37 3.47 17.75 -0.15
N ARG A 38 4.28 16.77 -0.59
CA ARG A 38 3.88 15.36 -0.63
C ARG A 38 3.52 14.94 0.81
N ARG A 39 2.30 15.26 1.25
CA ARG A 39 1.65 14.40 2.26
C ARG A 39 1.60 13.05 1.58
N ALA A 40 2.41 12.11 2.05
CA ALA A 40 2.34 10.73 1.59
C ALA A 40 0.87 10.32 1.69
N ALA A 41 0.26 10.02 0.54
CA ALA A 41 -1.10 9.50 0.53
C ALA A 41 -1.11 8.22 1.38
N ASN A 42 -2.17 7.99 2.15
CA ASN A 42 -2.32 6.77 2.92
C ASN A 42 -2.24 5.55 1.98
N ASN A 43 -1.81 4.41 2.54
CA ASN A 43 -1.90 3.16 1.80
C ASN A 43 -3.37 2.92 1.35
N PRO A 44 -3.58 2.44 0.12
CA PRO A 44 -4.91 2.14 -0.38
C PRO A 44 -5.55 1.04 0.48
N SER A 45 -6.87 1.12 0.68
CA SER A 45 -7.65 0.11 1.42
C SER A 45 -7.92 -1.17 0.61
N ASP A 46 -7.07 -1.47 -0.37
CA ASP A 46 -7.20 -2.62 -1.26
C ASP A 46 -5.90 -3.44 -1.32
N ALA A 47 -5.97 -4.58 -2.00
CA ALA A 47 -4.82 -5.47 -2.18
C ALA A 47 -4.02 -5.21 -3.47
N ALA A 48 -4.24 -4.10 -4.19
CA ALA A 48 -3.61 -3.88 -5.50
C ALA A 48 -2.08 -3.82 -5.42
N GLN A 49 -1.54 -3.07 -4.46
CA GLN A 49 -0.09 -3.01 -4.23
C GLN A 49 0.51 -4.38 -3.89
N TYR A 50 -0.20 -5.17 -3.09
CA TYR A 50 0.25 -6.51 -2.72
C TYR A 50 0.24 -7.44 -3.94
N ARG A 51 -0.85 -7.49 -4.72
CA ARG A 51 -0.96 -8.33 -5.92
C ARG A 51 0.15 -8.04 -6.92
N GLN A 52 0.41 -6.76 -7.18
CA GLN A 52 1.49 -6.35 -8.07
C GLN A 52 2.85 -6.87 -7.59
N ARG A 53 3.14 -6.78 -6.27
CA ARG A 53 4.41 -7.31 -5.72
C ARG A 53 4.46 -8.84 -5.79
N TYR A 54 3.35 -9.52 -5.51
CA TYR A 54 3.26 -10.97 -5.58
C TYR A 54 3.50 -11.48 -7.02
N GLU A 55 2.85 -10.86 -8.01
CA GLU A 55 3.01 -11.22 -9.43
C GLU A 55 4.41 -10.94 -9.98
N GLN A 56 5.12 -9.94 -9.44
CA GLN A 56 6.49 -9.61 -9.81
C GLN A 56 7.54 -10.50 -9.10
N SER A 57 7.14 -11.28 -8.09
CA SER A 57 8.04 -12.12 -7.32
C SER A 57 8.33 -13.41 -8.08
N SER A 58 9.60 -13.62 -8.45
CA SER A 58 10.03 -14.88 -9.08
C SER A 58 10.33 -15.94 -8.03
N CYS A 59 9.65 -17.07 -8.10
CA CYS A 59 9.89 -18.24 -7.26
C CYS A 59 9.52 -19.52 -8.02
N ASP A 60 10.41 -20.50 -8.01
CA ASP A 60 10.26 -21.81 -8.66
C ASP A 60 9.61 -22.86 -7.75
N LYS A 61 9.41 -22.53 -6.47
CA LYS A 61 8.89 -23.40 -5.42
C LYS A 61 7.61 -22.81 -4.82
N TYR A 62 7.60 -22.60 -3.51
CA TYR A 62 6.48 -22.01 -2.80
C TYR A 62 6.78 -20.56 -2.44
N LEU A 63 5.98 -19.64 -3.00
CA LEU A 63 6.01 -18.22 -2.65
C LEU A 63 5.12 -17.97 -1.43
N CYS A 64 5.71 -17.51 -0.33
CA CYS A 64 4.98 -17.20 0.89
C CYS A 64 4.07 -15.98 0.69
N PRO A 65 2.75 -16.08 0.92
CA PRO A 65 1.85 -14.94 0.71
C PRO A 65 2.11 -13.79 1.69
N ASP A 66 2.51 -14.08 2.93
CA ASP A 66 2.66 -13.03 3.93
C ASP A 66 3.94 -12.19 3.72
N THR A 67 5.01 -12.83 3.24
CA THR A 67 6.37 -12.27 3.24
C THR A 67 7.02 -12.20 1.87
N LEU A 68 6.40 -12.80 0.84
CA LEU A 68 6.97 -12.97 -0.50
C LEU A 68 8.31 -13.71 -0.52
N ALA A 69 8.62 -14.47 0.53
CA ALA A 69 9.81 -15.33 0.58
C ALA A 69 9.60 -16.58 -0.30
N CYS A 70 10.63 -16.98 -1.05
CA CYS A 70 10.63 -18.23 -1.81
C CYS A 70 11.21 -19.37 -0.97
N VAL A 71 10.38 -20.37 -0.63
CA VAL A 71 10.75 -21.49 0.25
C VAL A 71 10.34 -22.84 -0.35
N HIS A 72 10.81 -23.94 0.25
CA HIS A 72 10.48 -25.29 -0.20
C HIS A 72 9.08 -25.77 0.19
N PHE A 73 8.61 -25.44 1.40
CA PHE A 73 7.33 -25.89 1.93
C PHE A 73 6.58 -24.75 2.64
N PRO A 74 5.23 -24.76 2.69
CA PRO A 74 4.46 -23.70 3.32
C PRO A 74 4.82 -23.42 4.79
N HIS A 75 5.10 -24.46 5.57
CA HIS A 75 5.52 -24.31 6.97
C HIS A 75 6.91 -23.71 7.11
N HIS A 76 7.74 -23.63 6.06
CA HIS A 76 9.03 -22.92 6.09
C HIS A 76 8.90 -21.40 5.96
N CYS A 77 7.72 -20.87 5.65
CA CYS A 77 7.54 -19.43 5.52
C CYS A 77 7.92 -18.68 6.80
N PRO A 78 8.66 -17.56 6.70
CA PRO A 78 8.97 -16.71 7.85
C PRO A 78 7.72 -15.94 8.30
N CYS A 79 7.78 -15.39 9.51
CA CYS A 79 6.85 -14.37 9.97
C CYS A 79 7.27 -13.00 9.41
N ALA A 80 6.29 -12.12 9.19
CA ALA A 80 6.56 -10.83 8.57
C ALA A 80 7.34 -9.89 9.50
N TRP A 81 7.21 -10.08 10.81
CA TRP A 81 7.97 -9.36 11.83
C TRP A 81 8.68 -10.34 12.77
N ASP A 82 9.69 -11.06 12.27
CA ASP A 82 10.49 -12.05 13.02
C ASP A 82 11.02 -11.58 14.40
N SER A 83 11.38 -10.31 14.51
CA SER A 83 11.83 -9.66 15.74
C SER A 83 10.70 -9.55 16.78
N HIS A 84 9.45 -9.43 16.35
CA HIS A 84 8.29 -9.19 17.20
C HIS A 84 7.28 -10.33 17.23
N GLU A 85 7.46 -11.36 16.41
CA GLU A 85 6.56 -12.49 16.27
C GLU A 85 7.28 -13.81 16.50
N ASP A 86 6.61 -14.73 17.18
CA ASP A 86 6.98 -16.13 17.27
C ASP A 86 6.22 -16.94 16.22
N LYS A 87 6.91 -17.89 15.61
CA LYS A 87 6.36 -18.81 14.63
C LYS A 87 5.97 -20.13 15.30
N TYR A 88 4.74 -20.56 15.09
CA TYR A 88 4.22 -21.84 15.56
C TYR A 88 3.66 -22.65 14.40
N GLU A 89 3.93 -23.94 14.36
CA GLU A 89 3.35 -24.84 13.36
C GLU A 89 2.02 -25.40 13.87
N LEU A 90 0.99 -25.34 13.04
CA LEU A 90 -0.32 -25.94 13.30
C LEU A 90 -0.35 -27.35 12.71
N SER A 91 -1.24 -28.19 13.23
CA SER A 91 -1.68 -29.37 12.48
C SER A 91 -2.19 -28.92 11.10
N GLU A 92 -1.97 -29.75 10.07
CA GLU A 92 -2.18 -29.44 8.64
C GLU A 92 -1.03 -28.71 7.92
N GLY A 93 0.18 -28.65 8.49
CA GLY A 93 1.36 -28.08 7.80
C GLY A 93 1.26 -26.57 7.54
N ARG A 94 0.40 -25.88 8.30
CA ARG A 94 0.24 -24.43 8.29
C ARG A 94 1.07 -23.81 9.41
N LYS A 95 1.49 -22.56 9.24
CA LYS A 95 2.17 -21.79 10.30
C LYS A 95 1.28 -20.66 10.81
N LEU A 96 1.49 -20.29 12.06
CA LEU A 96 0.88 -19.15 12.74
C LEU A 96 2.01 -18.23 13.22
N CYS A 97 1.84 -16.93 13.01
CA CYS A 97 2.71 -15.89 13.56
C CYS A 97 1.96 -15.18 14.67
N VAL A 98 2.53 -15.16 15.88
CA VAL A 98 1.90 -14.53 17.04
C VAL A 98 2.86 -13.53 17.63
N SER A 99 2.36 -12.33 17.93
CA SER A 99 3.15 -11.30 18.60
C SER A 99 3.73 -11.81 19.92
N LYS A 100 5.01 -11.53 20.15
CA LYS A 100 5.73 -11.77 21.41
C LYS A 100 5.16 -10.94 22.57
N GLY A 101 4.36 -9.91 22.29
CA GLY A 101 3.83 -8.93 23.25
C GLY A 101 2.73 -9.42 24.20
N GLY A 102 2.90 -10.58 24.84
CA GLY A 102 2.02 -11.07 25.90
C GLY A 102 2.21 -10.32 27.23
N PHE A 103 1.28 -10.50 28.17
CA PHE A 103 1.44 -10.03 29.55
C PHE A 103 2.57 -10.75 30.28
N LYS A 104 2.94 -11.95 29.80
CA LYS A 104 4.05 -12.76 30.31
C LYS A 104 4.82 -13.42 29.16
N PRO A 105 6.12 -13.72 29.34
CA PRO A 105 6.86 -14.59 28.44
C PRO A 105 6.11 -15.90 28.20
N ASP A 106 6.15 -16.42 26.97
CA ASP A 106 5.55 -17.69 26.54
C ASP A 106 4.03 -17.83 26.70
N GLU A 107 3.32 -16.73 26.98
CA GLU A 107 1.86 -16.75 27.11
C GLU A 107 1.17 -17.18 25.80
N ALA A 108 1.71 -16.73 24.66
CA ALA A 108 1.24 -17.12 23.33
C ALA A 108 1.37 -18.63 23.12
N ALA A 109 2.55 -19.21 23.38
CA ALA A 109 2.78 -20.65 23.29
C ALA A 109 1.78 -21.44 24.15
N ARG A 110 1.56 -20.98 25.40
CA ARG A 110 0.61 -21.61 26.32
C ARG A 110 -0.82 -21.57 25.77
N LYS A 111 -1.27 -20.42 25.26
CA LYS A 111 -2.61 -20.27 24.69
C LYS A 111 -2.81 -21.15 23.46
N ILE A 112 -1.80 -21.23 22.58
CA ILE A 112 -1.83 -22.12 21.41
C ILE A 112 -1.95 -23.59 21.84
N GLU A 113 -1.21 -23.99 22.87
CA GLU A 113 -1.26 -25.37 23.38
C GLU A 113 -2.61 -25.70 24.03
N LEU A 114 -3.20 -24.76 24.77
CA LEU A 114 -4.56 -24.90 25.29
C LEU A 114 -5.59 -24.98 24.14
N ALA A 115 -5.43 -24.17 23.09
CA ALA A 115 -6.31 -24.20 21.92
C ALA A 115 -6.31 -25.57 21.25
N ARG A 116 -5.13 -26.15 21.05
CA ARG A 116 -4.97 -27.50 20.46
C ARG A 116 -5.67 -28.57 21.29
N LYS A 117 -5.70 -28.41 22.62
CA LYS A 117 -6.37 -29.32 23.54
C LYS A 117 -7.87 -29.04 23.67
N GLY A 118 -8.39 -27.98 23.06
CA GLY A 118 -9.79 -27.56 23.21
C GLY A 118 -10.11 -26.99 24.60
N LEU A 119 -9.11 -26.38 25.26
CA LEU A 119 -9.16 -25.90 26.66
C LEU A 119 -9.05 -24.37 26.79
N LEU A 120 -9.40 -23.62 25.74
CA LEU A 120 -9.46 -22.14 25.76
C LEU A 120 -10.83 -21.62 26.16
#